data_AF-A0A9E5ZK19-F1
#
_entry.id   AF-A0A9E5ZK19-F1
#
_cell.length_a   1.000
_cell.length_b   1.000
_cell.length_c   1.000
_cell.angle_alpha   90.00
_cell.angle_beta   90.00
_cell.angle_gamma   90.00
#
_symmetry.space_group_name_H-M   'P 1'
#
loop_
_entity.id
_entity.type
_entity.pdbx_description
1 polymer ?
#
loop_
_entity_poly.entity_id
_entity_poly.type
_entity_poly.pdbx_seq_one_letter_code
_entity_poly.pdbx_strand_id
1 'polypeptide(L)'
;MKNKVVLLFIIVICFSCKDTKKEINEVSINQTNKAQVEEPIKKVETRKEESTAKVKQEIEQFVFERDTTRILEDYKRNIKQAKKLLKHQKRLDDNIIESLIPLNLEEFSFYYDLTYSTEENLNFFDKVDMLIIKKTQENIGSCIKRYSNLAEFVDGEYAEGFFDDVFHIAQRNSEKFCSIYASLTDVSKYRLESVYNEVCKESEISEN
;
A
#
# COMPACT_ATOMS: atom_id res chain seq x y z
N MET A 1 -37.26 21.07 30.68
CA MET A 1 -38.06 20.23 29.77
C MET A 1 -37.18 19.82 28.61
N LYS A 2 -37.01 18.52 28.38
CA LYS A 2 -36.12 17.91 27.39
C LYS A 2 -36.89 17.74 26.08
N ASN A 3 -36.38 18.24 24.96
CA ASN A 3 -36.80 17.78 23.63
C ASN A 3 -35.54 17.38 22.85
N LYS A 4 -35.33 16.07 22.72
CA LYS A 4 -34.41 15.47 21.76
C LYS A 4 -35.22 15.15 20.51
N VAL A 5 -34.88 15.76 19.39
CA VAL A 5 -35.39 15.35 18.07
C VAL A 5 -34.30 14.47 17.45
N VAL A 6 -34.57 13.16 17.42
CA VAL A 6 -33.75 12.17 16.73
C VAL A 6 -34.38 12.00 15.35
N LEU A 7 -33.66 12.39 14.30
CA LEU A 7 -34.06 12.18 12.91
C LEU A 7 -33.18 11.06 12.34
N LEU A 8 -33.79 9.89 12.14
CA LEU A 8 -33.15 8.68 11.65
C LEU A 8 -33.46 8.55 10.15
N PHE A 9 -32.48 8.75 9.27
CA PHE A 9 -32.63 8.46 7.84
C PHE A 9 -32.00 7.09 7.54
N ILE A 10 -32.86 6.10 7.28
CA ILE A 10 -32.47 4.80 6.72
C ILE A 10 -32.60 4.91 5.20
N ILE A 11 -31.48 4.91 4.49
CA ILE A 11 -31.45 4.76 3.03
C ILE A 11 -31.18 3.29 2.72
N VAL A 12 -32.20 2.61 2.19
CA VAL A 12 -32.10 1.24 1.66
C VAL A 12 -31.68 1.34 0.19
N ILE A 13 -30.47 0.89 -0.14
CA ILE A 13 -30.01 0.76 -1.53
C ILE A 13 -30.30 -0.66 -2.00
N CYS A 14 -31.31 -0.82 -2.84
CA CYS A 14 -31.60 -2.08 -3.54
C CYS A 14 -30.64 -2.24 -4.73
N PHE A 15 -29.65 -3.12 -4.62
CA PHE A 15 -28.87 -3.60 -5.76
C PHE A 15 -29.71 -4.59 -6.57
N SER A 16 -30.12 -4.20 -7.77
CA SER A 16 -30.73 -5.09 -8.76
C SER A 16 -29.64 -5.65 -9.66
N CYS A 17 -29.19 -6.88 -9.39
CA CYS A 17 -28.39 -7.67 -10.31
C CYS A 17 -29.29 -8.18 -11.45
N LYS A 18 -29.04 -7.73 -12.69
CA LYS A 18 -29.53 -8.39 -13.90
C LYS A 18 -28.43 -9.29 -14.44
N ASP A 19 -28.61 -10.60 -14.23
CA ASP A 19 -27.87 -11.64 -14.95
C ASP A 19 -28.24 -11.60 -16.43
N THR A 20 -27.24 -11.46 -17.30
CA THR A 20 -27.42 -11.71 -18.74
C THR A 20 -26.45 -12.81 -19.15
N LYS A 21 -26.98 -14.03 -19.27
CA LYS A 21 -26.38 -15.16 -19.99
C LYS A 21 -26.94 -15.20 -21.42
N LYS A 22 -26.13 -15.78 -22.32
CA LYS A 22 -26.31 -16.08 -23.77
C LYS A 22 -25.59 -15.09 -24.67
N GLU A 23 -24.92 -15.47 -25.74
CA GLU A 23 -24.90 -16.71 -26.55
C GLU A 23 -23.58 -16.65 -27.35
N ILE A 24 -22.76 -17.71 -27.37
CA ILE A 24 -21.65 -17.80 -28.32
C ILE A 24 -22.12 -18.70 -29.46
N ASN A 25 -22.29 -18.07 -30.62
CA ASN A 25 -22.64 -18.69 -31.88
C ASN A 25 -21.56 -19.66 -32.35
N GLU A 26 -22.01 -20.83 -32.80
CA GLU A 26 -21.26 -21.77 -33.62
C GLU A 26 -20.79 -21.08 -34.90
N VAL A 27 -19.48 -21.09 -35.15
CA VAL A 27 -18.91 -20.80 -36.46
C VAL A 27 -18.30 -22.09 -36.99
N SER A 28 -18.98 -22.66 -37.97
CA SER A 28 -18.51 -23.72 -38.85
C SER A 28 -17.39 -23.19 -39.75
N ILE A 29 -16.21 -23.84 -39.72
CA ILE A 29 -15.16 -23.61 -40.71
C ILE A 29 -14.80 -24.94 -41.35
N ASN A 30 -14.87 -24.90 -42.68
CA ASN A 30 -14.72 -25.99 -43.62
C ASN A 30 -13.37 -26.70 -43.58
N GLN A 31 -13.46 -27.97 -43.94
CA GLN A 31 -12.40 -28.90 -44.30
C GLN A 31 -11.42 -28.32 -45.34
N THR A 32 -10.11 -28.49 -45.11
CA THR A 32 -9.11 -28.56 -46.19
C THR A 32 -7.90 -29.41 -45.78
N ASN A 33 -7.69 -30.48 -46.54
CA ASN A 33 -6.46 -31.18 -46.94
C ASN A 33 -5.39 -31.65 -45.93
N LYS A 34 -5.31 -32.99 -45.84
CA LYS A 34 -4.15 -33.89 -45.98
C LYS A 34 -2.70 -33.35 -45.87
N ALA A 35 -1.99 -34.08 -45.00
CA ALA A 35 -0.67 -34.70 -45.16
C ALA A 35 0.57 -34.02 -44.53
N GLN A 36 1.12 -34.77 -43.55
CA GLN A 36 2.53 -34.94 -43.17
C GLN A 36 3.28 -33.71 -42.66
N VAL A 37 3.74 -33.78 -41.41
CA VAL A 37 5.15 -34.10 -41.03
C VAL A 37 5.18 -34.15 -39.49
N GLU A 38 5.47 -35.32 -38.93
CA GLU A 38 5.88 -35.45 -37.53
C GLU A 38 7.34 -34.98 -37.43
N GLU A 39 7.56 -33.82 -36.80
CA GLU A 39 8.85 -33.44 -36.25
C GLU A 39 8.80 -33.41 -34.72
N PRO A 40 9.89 -33.82 -34.04
CA PRO A 40 9.87 -34.05 -32.60
C PRO A 40 9.91 -32.73 -31.84
N ILE A 41 8.84 -32.44 -31.09
CA ILE A 41 8.82 -31.41 -30.04
C ILE A 41 9.79 -31.84 -28.93
N LYS A 42 11.04 -31.37 -29.02
CA LYS A 42 12.04 -31.49 -27.96
C LYS A 42 12.40 -30.11 -27.43
N LYS A 43 12.10 -29.92 -26.14
CA LYS A 43 12.68 -28.94 -25.20
C LYS A 43 12.44 -27.44 -25.47
N VAL A 44 11.33 -26.92 -24.94
CA VAL A 44 11.19 -25.48 -24.63
C VAL A 44 10.84 -25.21 -23.16
N GLU A 45 10.57 -26.23 -22.34
CA GLU A 45 10.14 -26.02 -20.94
C GLU A 45 11.26 -25.71 -19.94
N THR A 46 12.53 -25.97 -20.26
CA THR A 46 13.61 -25.85 -19.25
C THR A 46 14.19 -24.44 -19.08
N ARG A 47 13.83 -23.46 -19.93
CA ARG A 47 14.46 -22.12 -19.90
C ARG A 47 13.73 -21.08 -19.03
N LYS A 48 12.46 -21.32 -18.64
CA LYS A 48 11.71 -20.39 -17.78
C LYS A 48 12.04 -20.57 -16.30
N GLU A 49 12.27 -21.80 -15.83
CA GLU A 49 12.47 -22.09 -14.39
C GLU A 49 13.86 -21.71 -13.86
N GLU A 50 14.94 -21.83 -14.65
CA GLU A 50 16.27 -21.35 -14.22
C GLU A 50 16.32 -19.82 -14.06
N SER A 51 15.50 -19.09 -14.83
CA SER A 51 15.44 -17.62 -14.74
C SER A 51 14.72 -17.14 -13.47
N THR A 52 13.68 -17.83 -13.03
CA THR A 52 12.94 -17.47 -11.81
C THR A 52 13.73 -17.80 -10.56
N ALA A 53 14.49 -18.91 -10.54
CA ALA A 53 15.34 -19.27 -9.41
C ALA A 53 16.48 -18.26 -9.19
N LYS A 54 17.16 -17.83 -10.27
CA LYS A 54 18.24 -16.85 -10.20
C LYS A 54 17.74 -15.46 -9.77
N VAL A 55 16.60 -15.03 -10.30
CA VAL A 55 15.95 -13.76 -9.90
C VAL A 55 15.54 -13.81 -8.43
N LYS A 56 15.00 -14.93 -7.95
CA LYS A 56 14.61 -15.10 -6.55
C LYS A 56 15.83 -15.00 -5.61
N GLN A 57 16.95 -15.59 -6.00
CA GLN A 57 18.19 -15.57 -5.21
C GLN A 57 18.84 -14.17 -5.16
N GLU A 58 18.86 -13.43 -6.27
CA GLU A 58 19.32 -12.03 -6.31
C GLU A 58 18.44 -11.11 -5.45
N ILE A 59 17.14 -11.41 -5.41
CA ILE A 59 16.16 -10.68 -4.60
C ILE A 59 16.35 -10.98 -3.10
N GLU A 60 16.59 -12.22 -2.72
CA GLU A 60 16.79 -12.63 -1.31
C GLU A 60 18.09 -12.05 -0.71
N GLN A 61 19.08 -11.71 -1.53
CA GLN A 61 20.34 -11.09 -1.09
C GLN A 61 20.29 -9.55 -1.03
N PHE A 62 19.23 -8.92 -1.54
CA PHE A 62 19.13 -7.47 -1.54
C PHE A 62 18.82 -6.93 -0.13
N VAL A 63 19.64 -6.01 0.34
CA VAL A 63 19.43 -5.31 1.60
C VAL A 63 18.64 -4.03 1.35
N PHE A 64 17.45 -3.95 1.92
CA PHE A 64 16.61 -2.75 1.88
C PHE A 64 17.14 -1.69 2.84
N GLU A 65 17.40 -0.50 2.32
CA GLU A 65 17.90 0.62 3.11
C GLU A 65 16.76 1.27 3.92
N ARG A 66 16.95 1.35 5.23
CA ARG A 66 15.93 1.79 6.20
C ARG A 66 16.43 2.91 7.09
N ASP A 67 17.72 3.24 7.02
CA ASP A 67 18.27 4.33 7.80
C ASP A 67 17.57 5.64 7.44
N THR A 68 17.37 6.46 8.46
CA THR A 68 16.97 7.86 8.35
C THR A 68 17.93 8.71 7.53
N THR A 69 19.16 8.26 7.31
CA THR A 69 20.17 8.96 6.50
C THR A 69 20.20 8.52 5.03
N ARG A 70 19.25 7.69 4.59
CA ARG A 70 19.24 7.19 3.20
C ARG A 70 19.00 8.33 2.21
N ILE A 71 19.58 8.22 1.02
CA ILE A 71 19.37 9.17 -0.07
C ILE A 71 18.26 8.71 -1.02
N LEU A 72 17.73 9.63 -1.82
CA LEU A 72 16.67 9.33 -2.80
C LEU A 72 16.99 8.13 -3.70
N GLU A 73 18.25 7.95 -4.11
CA GLU A 73 18.64 6.81 -4.95
C GLU A 73 18.56 5.47 -4.22
N ASP A 74 18.73 5.44 -2.89
CA ASP A 74 18.51 4.23 -2.09
C ASP A 74 17.02 3.89 -2.05
N TYR A 75 16.18 4.90 -1.87
CA TYR A 75 14.73 4.75 -1.88
C TYR A 75 14.20 4.26 -3.24
N LYS A 76 14.67 4.84 -4.35
CA LYS A 76 14.34 4.37 -5.70
C LYS A 76 14.76 2.91 -5.91
N ARG A 77 15.93 2.50 -5.38
CA ARG A 77 16.36 1.10 -5.42
C ARG A 77 15.41 0.20 -4.61
N ASN A 78 15.00 0.60 -3.41
CA ASN A 78 14.01 -0.14 -2.62
C ASN A 78 12.70 -0.32 -3.40
N ILE A 79 12.14 0.75 -3.97
CA ILE A 79 10.91 0.70 -4.78
C ILE A 79 11.06 -0.26 -5.97
N LYS A 80 12.19 -0.19 -6.69
CA LYS A 80 12.47 -1.08 -7.83
C LYS A 80 12.53 -2.55 -7.41
N GLN A 81 13.13 -2.86 -6.27
CA GLN A 81 13.24 -4.23 -5.79
C GLN A 81 11.91 -4.75 -5.23
N ALA A 82 11.15 -3.91 -4.51
CA ALA A 82 9.80 -4.24 -4.07
C ALA A 82 8.86 -4.55 -5.24
N LYS A 83 8.95 -3.80 -6.35
CA LYS A 83 8.22 -4.10 -7.60
C LYS A 83 8.54 -5.48 -8.13
N LYS A 84 9.83 -5.85 -8.19
CA LYS A 84 10.24 -7.20 -8.64
C LYS A 84 9.72 -8.28 -7.69
N LEU A 85 9.85 -8.08 -6.39
CA LEU A 85 9.33 -8.99 -5.37
C LEU A 85 7.84 -9.25 -5.54
N LEU A 86 7.03 -8.19 -5.67
CA LEU A 86 5.58 -8.32 -5.79
C LEU A 86 5.13 -9.02 -7.09
N LYS A 87 5.97 -9.04 -8.14
CA LYS A 87 5.72 -9.83 -9.36
C LYS A 87 5.94 -11.33 -9.13
N HIS A 88 6.81 -11.71 -8.21
CA HIS A 88 7.22 -13.10 -7.98
C HIS A 88 6.68 -13.70 -6.68
N GLN A 89 6.30 -12.86 -5.71
CA GLN A 89 5.88 -13.23 -4.37
C GLN A 89 4.56 -12.54 -4.03
N LYS A 90 3.70 -13.25 -3.28
CA LYS A 90 2.39 -12.71 -2.88
C LYS A 90 2.46 -11.72 -1.72
N ARG A 91 3.56 -11.71 -0.95
CA ARG A 91 3.72 -10.92 0.29
C ARG A 91 5.11 -10.29 0.33
N LEU A 92 5.19 -9.12 0.96
CA LEU A 92 6.45 -8.48 1.32
C LEU A 92 6.67 -8.65 2.82
N ASP A 93 7.93 -8.78 3.22
CA ASP A 93 8.30 -8.79 4.62
C ASP A 93 8.09 -7.41 5.24
N ASP A 94 7.83 -7.38 6.54
CA ASP A 94 7.53 -6.15 7.27
C ASP A 94 8.65 -5.10 7.17
N ASN A 95 9.91 -5.56 7.24
CA ASN A 95 11.09 -4.71 7.08
C ASN A 95 11.14 -4.05 5.70
N ILE A 96 10.68 -4.77 4.67
CA ILE A 96 10.62 -4.24 3.30
C ILE A 96 9.55 -3.17 3.25
N ILE A 97 8.35 -3.42 3.80
CA ILE A 97 7.26 -2.44 3.81
C ILE A 97 7.68 -1.16 4.55
N GLU A 98 8.32 -1.27 5.72
CA GLU A 98 8.85 -0.11 6.45
C GLU A 98 9.85 0.70 5.59
N SER A 99 10.67 0.02 4.78
CA SER A 99 11.62 0.66 3.86
C SER A 99 10.96 1.39 2.68
N LEU A 100 9.67 1.19 2.45
CA LEU A 100 8.91 1.85 1.38
C LEU A 100 8.17 3.10 1.88
N ILE A 101 8.24 3.44 3.16
CA ILE A 101 7.66 4.68 3.70
C ILE A 101 8.63 5.83 3.42
N PRO A 102 8.22 6.90 2.70
CA PRO A 102 9.07 8.07 2.49
C PRO A 102 9.53 8.73 3.80
N LEU A 103 10.75 9.27 3.81
CA LEU A 103 11.34 9.93 4.99
C LEU A 103 11.58 11.43 4.82
N ASN A 104 11.50 11.92 3.59
CA ASN A 104 11.70 13.32 3.23
C ASN A 104 10.84 13.69 2.01
N LEU A 105 10.83 14.98 1.68
CA LEU A 105 10.04 15.51 0.58
C LEU A 105 10.41 14.89 -0.78
N GLU A 106 11.69 14.67 -1.08
CA GLU A 106 12.11 14.11 -2.37
C GLU A 106 11.62 12.68 -2.56
N GLU A 107 11.71 11.86 -1.50
CA GLU A 107 11.17 10.50 -1.50
C GLU A 107 9.64 10.49 -1.62
N PHE A 108 8.96 11.42 -0.92
CA PHE A 108 7.51 11.52 -0.98
C PHE A 108 7.04 11.95 -2.37
N SER A 109 7.68 12.96 -2.98
CA SER A 109 7.38 13.37 -4.35
C SER A 109 7.58 12.21 -5.33
N PHE A 110 8.70 11.47 -5.24
CA PHE A 110 8.92 10.30 -6.10
C PHE A 110 7.87 9.20 -5.86
N TYR A 111 7.48 8.96 -4.61
CA TYR A 111 6.46 7.97 -4.27
C TYR A 111 5.10 8.35 -4.83
N TYR A 112 4.68 9.61 -4.63
CA TYR A 112 3.39 10.11 -5.09
C TYR A 112 3.33 10.23 -6.62
N ASP A 113 4.44 10.53 -7.29
CA ASP A 113 4.55 10.55 -8.76
C ASP A 113 4.24 9.18 -9.40
N LEU A 114 4.27 8.08 -8.63
CA LEU A 114 3.84 6.77 -9.11
C LEU A 114 2.36 6.76 -9.51
N THR A 115 1.53 7.64 -8.94
CA THR A 115 0.10 7.78 -9.24
C THR A 115 -0.17 8.39 -10.62
N TYR A 116 0.73 9.25 -11.12
CA TYR A 116 0.60 9.94 -12.41
C TYR A 116 1.37 9.26 -13.55
N SER A 117 1.87 8.04 -13.31
CA SER A 117 2.75 7.34 -14.24
C SER A 117 1.98 6.27 -15.03
N THR A 118 2.58 5.10 -15.25
CA THR A 118 1.93 3.97 -15.92
C THR A 118 0.90 3.28 -15.00
N GLU A 119 -0.07 2.57 -15.60
CA GLU A 119 -1.03 1.74 -14.86
C GLU A 119 -0.34 0.71 -13.94
N GLU A 120 0.83 0.18 -14.35
CA GLU A 120 1.64 -0.70 -13.49
C GLU A 120 2.13 0.03 -12.23
N ASN A 121 2.52 1.30 -12.35
CA ASN A 121 3.02 2.10 -11.24
C ASN A 121 1.90 2.49 -10.29
N LEU A 122 0.73 2.85 -10.80
CA LEU A 122 -0.46 3.13 -10.00
C LEU A 122 -0.89 1.89 -9.20
N ASN A 123 -1.03 0.74 -9.86
CA ASN A 123 -1.36 -0.53 -9.19
C ASN A 123 -0.33 -0.92 -8.11
N PHE A 124 0.96 -0.62 -8.35
CA PHE A 124 2.00 -0.83 -7.35
C PHE A 124 1.85 0.14 -6.18
N PHE A 125 1.59 1.43 -6.44
CA PHE A 125 1.35 2.45 -5.43
C PHE A 125 0.20 2.04 -4.52
N ASP A 126 -0.99 1.77 -5.08
CA ASP A 126 -2.18 1.40 -4.32
C ASP A 126 -1.91 0.20 -3.39
N LYS A 127 -1.20 -0.81 -3.92
CA LYS A 127 -0.88 -2.02 -3.16
C LYS A 127 0.12 -1.75 -2.04
N VAL A 128 1.14 -0.93 -2.27
CA VAL A 128 2.13 -0.59 -1.25
C VAL A 128 1.53 0.31 -0.20
N ASP A 129 0.69 1.27 -0.60
CA ASP A 129 0.03 2.19 0.30
C ASP A 129 -0.88 1.46 1.30
N MET A 130 -1.72 0.56 0.79
CA MET A 130 -2.53 -0.34 1.63
C MET A 130 -1.68 -1.20 2.58
N LEU A 131 -0.51 -1.67 2.13
CA LEU A 131 0.40 -2.45 2.97
C LEU A 131 1.02 -1.59 4.07
N ILE A 132 1.43 -0.37 3.76
CA ILE A 132 1.96 0.59 4.74
C ILE A 132 0.91 0.91 5.79
N ILE A 133 -0.31 1.28 5.39
CA ILE A 133 -1.42 1.58 6.32
C ILE A 133 -1.68 0.38 7.22
N LYS A 134 -1.81 -0.82 6.63
CA LYS A 134 -2.03 -2.05 7.39
C LYS A 134 -0.92 -2.32 8.41
N LYS A 135 0.35 -2.21 8.01
CA LYS A 135 1.49 -2.46 8.92
C LYS A 135 1.62 -1.40 10.00
N THR A 136 1.18 -0.20 9.70
CA THR A 136 1.10 0.89 10.67
C THR A 136 0.01 0.61 11.70
N GLN A 137 -1.18 0.16 11.28
CA GLN A 137 -2.26 -0.27 12.17
C GLN A 137 -1.88 -1.48 13.05
N GLU A 138 -1.06 -2.39 12.52
CA GLU A 138 -0.50 -3.55 13.24
C GLU A 138 0.65 -3.19 14.21
N ASN A 139 1.05 -1.91 14.29
CA ASN A 139 2.15 -1.41 15.12
C ASN A 139 3.48 -2.15 14.87
N ILE A 140 3.81 -2.34 13.60
CA ILE A 140 5.05 -3.04 13.23
C ILE A 140 6.21 -2.06 13.10
N GLY A 141 7.34 -2.42 13.73
CA GLY A 141 8.61 -1.70 13.61
C GLY A 141 8.47 -0.21 13.93
N SER A 142 8.97 0.65 13.03
CA SER A 142 8.84 2.10 13.14
C SER A 142 7.72 2.68 12.27
N CYS A 143 6.81 1.85 11.75
CA CYS A 143 5.80 2.28 10.78
C CYS A 143 4.93 3.42 11.30
N ILE A 144 4.45 3.36 12.56
CA ILE A 144 3.65 4.45 13.16
C ILE A 144 4.41 5.78 13.10
N LYS A 145 5.67 5.80 13.56
CA LYS A 145 6.46 7.03 13.55
C LYS A 145 6.71 7.54 12.12
N ARG A 146 7.12 6.66 11.20
CA ARG A 146 7.44 7.06 9.82
C ARG A 146 6.20 7.54 9.07
N TYR A 147 5.09 6.81 9.19
CA TYR A 147 3.82 7.17 8.55
C TYR A 147 3.26 8.48 9.12
N SER A 148 3.29 8.67 10.44
CA SER A 148 2.89 9.95 11.04
C SER A 148 3.77 11.13 10.58
N ASN A 149 5.07 10.91 10.35
CA ASN A 149 5.96 11.96 9.82
C ASN A 149 5.68 12.31 8.34
N LEU A 150 4.91 11.51 7.60
CA LEU A 150 4.44 11.91 6.27
C LEU A 150 3.53 13.14 6.34
N ALA A 151 2.92 13.42 7.50
CA ALA A 151 2.13 14.62 7.72
C ALA A 151 2.90 15.89 7.32
N GLU A 152 4.23 15.91 7.35
CA GLU A 152 5.02 17.03 6.87
C GLU A 152 4.89 17.30 5.36
N PHE A 153 4.70 16.27 4.53
CA PHE A 153 4.82 16.35 3.07
C PHE A 153 3.49 16.21 2.33
N VAL A 154 2.48 15.57 2.95
CA VAL A 154 1.18 15.32 2.33
C VAL A 154 0.39 16.59 2.09
N ASP A 155 -0.22 16.72 0.92
CA ASP A 155 -1.11 17.82 0.55
C ASP A 155 -2.10 17.35 -0.54
N GLY A 156 -3.07 18.19 -0.89
CA GLY A 156 -4.02 17.95 -1.98
C GLY A 156 -4.84 16.67 -1.79
N GLU A 157 -5.00 15.90 -2.87
CA GLU A 157 -5.83 14.68 -2.92
C GLU A 157 -5.36 13.61 -1.92
N TYR A 158 -4.04 13.40 -1.79
CA TYR A 158 -3.52 12.41 -0.86
C TYR A 158 -3.83 12.75 0.60
N ALA A 159 -3.92 14.04 0.93
CA ALA A 159 -4.24 14.48 2.28
C ALA A 159 -5.70 14.16 2.70
N GLU A 160 -6.62 13.97 1.75
CA GLU A 160 -8.05 13.72 2.04
C GLU A 160 -8.27 12.41 2.80
N GLY A 161 -7.47 11.36 2.55
CA GLY A 161 -7.54 10.09 3.29
C GLY A 161 -6.49 9.96 4.39
N PHE A 162 -5.32 10.58 4.22
CA PHE A 162 -4.19 10.40 5.11
C PHE A 162 -4.48 10.76 6.57
N PHE A 163 -5.14 11.90 6.83
CA PHE A 163 -5.37 12.36 8.20
C PHE A 163 -6.38 11.47 8.94
N ASP A 164 -7.39 10.95 8.22
CA ASP A 164 -8.34 9.99 8.76
C ASP A 164 -7.65 8.66 9.10
N ASP A 165 -6.74 8.19 8.24
CA ASP A 165 -5.93 7.00 8.51
C ASP A 165 -5.05 7.20 9.74
N VAL A 166 -4.35 8.33 9.86
CA VAL A 166 -3.52 8.64 11.05
C VAL A 166 -4.37 8.69 12.31
N PHE A 167 -5.56 9.28 12.25
CA PHE A 167 -6.48 9.33 13.38
C PHE A 167 -6.89 7.92 13.84
N HIS A 168 -7.31 7.05 12.91
CA HIS A 168 -7.68 5.67 13.23
C HIS A 168 -6.50 4.83 13.73
N ILE A 169 -5.31 5.02 13.16
CA ILE A 169 -4.06 4.40 13.62
C ILE A 169 -3.76 4.85 15.06
N ALA A 170 -3.89 6.14 15.34
CA ALA A 170 -3.64 6.72 16.66
C ALA A 170 -4.64 6.20 17.69
N GLN A 171 -5.94 6.18 17.39
CA GLN A 171 -6.96 5.60 18.28
C GLN A 171 -6.67 4.12 18.60
N ARG A 172 -6.31 3.33 17.60
CA ARG A 172 -6.03 1.90 17.77
C ARG A 172 -4.75 1.63 18.57
N ASN A 173 -3.75 2.49 18.42
CA ASN A 173 -2.41 2.32 18.99
C ASN A 173 -2.04 3.53 19.87
N SER A 174 -2.97 3.97 20.72
CA SER A 174 -2.88 5.24 21.46
C SER A 174 -1.58 5.37 22.24
N GLU A 175 -1.25 4.40 23.10
CA GLU A 175 -0.01 4.41 23.89
C GLU A 175 1.23 4.62 23.00
N LYS A 176 1.32 3.87 21.89
CA LYS A 176 2.45 3.98 20.98
C LYS A 176 2.48 5.33 20.28
N PHE A 177 1.35 5.79 19.75
CA PHE A 177 1.24 7.09 19.08
C PHE A 177 1.61 8.24 20.03
N CYS A 178 1.06 8.26 21.24
CA CYS A 178 1.36 9.27 22.26
C CYS A 178 2.84 9.25 22.64
N SER A 179 3.44 8.05 22.80
CA SER A 179 4.87 7.93 23.13
C SER A 179 5.80 8.45 22.03
N ILE A 180 5.43 8.32 20.75
CA ILE A 180 6.28 8.75 19.63
C ILE A 180 6.02 10.20 19.21
N TYR A 181 4.90 10.80 19.60
CA TYR A 181 4.48 12.14 19.18
C TYR A 181 5.54 13.22 19.44
N ALA A 182 6.14 13.22 20.63
CA ALA A 182 7.21 14.16 20.99
C ALA A 182 8.46 14.05 20.08
N SER A 183 8.64 12.90 19.42
CA SER A 183 9.77 12.61 18.53
C SER A 183 9.47 12.79 17.03
N LEU A 184 8.26 13.24 16.69
CA LEU A 184 7.88 13.64 15.34
C LEU A 184 8.54 14.98 14.97
N THR A 185 8.60 15.26 13.67
CA THR A 185 9.07 16.58 13.19
C THR A 185 8.14 17.69 13.67
N ASP A 186 8.64 18.92 13.79
CA ASP A 186 7.83 20.04 14.27
C ASP A 186 6.60 20.30 13.39
N VAL A 187 6.76 20.14 12.07
CA VAL A 187 5.66 20.27 11.11
C VAL A 187 4.64 19.15 11.30
N SER A 188 5.09 17.90 11.45
CA SER A 188 4.18 16.76 11.67
C SER A 188 3.43 16.89 12.99
N LYS A 189 4.09 17.34 14.08
CA LYS A 189 3.42 17.64 15.35
C LYS A 189 2.34 18.70 15.17
N TYR A 190 2.68 19.82 14.54
CA TYR A 190 1.72 20.89 14.29
C TYR A 190 0.49 20.39 13.50
N ARG A 191 0.71 19.62 12.43
CA ARG A 191 -0.39 19.11 11.59
C ARG A 191 -1.21 18.00 12.25
N LEU A 192 -0.65 17.30 13.23
CA LEU A 192 -1.31 16.21 13.97
C LEU A 192 -1.76 16.62 15.37
N GLU A 193 -1.76 17.92 15.70
CA GLU A 193 -2.10 18.41 17.04
C GLU A 193 -3.53 18.04 17.45
N SER A 194 -4.49 18.13 16.53
CA SER A 194 -5.88 17.74 16.79
C SER A 194 -5.99 16.26 17.16
N VAL A 195 -5.37 15.38 16.36
CA VAL A 195 -5.32 13.93 16.60
C VAL A 195 -4.68 13.63 17.95
N TYR A 196 -3.58 14.32 18.29
CA TYR A 196 -2.92 14.15 19.59
C TYR A 196 -3.80 14.58 20.75
N ASN A 197 -4.45 15.74 20.66
CA ASN A 197 -5.32 16.21 21.74
C ASN A 197 -6.48 15.25 21.97
N GLU A 198 -7.11 14.74 20.90
CA GLU A 198 -8.24 13.82 21.00
C GLU A 198 -7.81 12.44 21.54
N VAL A 199 -6.70 11.87 21.06
CA VAL A 199 -6.30 10.51 21.42
C VAL A 199 -5.54 10.46 22.75
N CYS A 200 -4.64 11.42 22.99
CA CYS A 200 -3.67 11.37 24.09
C CYS A 200 -4.06 12.18 25.32
N LYS A 201 -4.86 13.25 25.19
CA LYS A 201 -5.27 14.07 26.35
C LYS A 201 -6.63 13.69 26.90
N GLU A 202 -7.57 13.23 26.06
CA GLU A 202 -8.87 12.77 26.57
C GLU A 202 -8.76 11.46 27.37
N SER A 203 -7.78 10.62 27.05
CA SER A 203 -7.48 9.39 27.79
C SER A 203 -7.04 9.66 29.24
N GLU A 204 -6.31 10.75 29.50
CA GLU A 204 -5.89 11.16 30.85
C GLU A 204 -7.05 11.65 31.75
N ILE A 205 -8.17 12.09 31.16
CA ILE A 205 -9.35 12.56 31.90
C ILE A 205 -10.25 11.38 32.32
N SER A 206 -10.17 10.25 31.62
CA SER A 206 -11.03 9.08 31.86
C SER A 206 -10.54 8.13 32.97
N GLU A 207 -9.32 8.32 33.47
CA GLU A 207 -8.69 7.48 34.50
C GLU A 207 -8.66 8.11 35.91
N ASN A 208 -9.26 9.30 36.08
CA ASN A 208 -9.43 9.99 37.37
C ASN A 208 -10.90 10.10 37.77
#